data_AF-A0A8T4U7U0-F1
#
_entry.id   AF-A0A8T4U7U0-F1
#
_cell.length_a   1.000
_cell.length_b   1.000
_cell.length_c   1.000
_cell.angle_alpha   90.00
_cell.angle_beta   90.00
_cell.angle_gamma   90.00
#
_symmetry.space_group_name_H-M   'P 1'
#
loop_
_entity.id
_entity.type
_entity.pdbx_description
1 polymer ?
#
loop_
_entity_poly.entity_id
_entity_poly.type
_entity_poly.pdbx_seq_one_letter_code
_entity_poly.pdbx_strand_id
1 'polypeptide(L)'
;MNIKKIGVRNIILSEFNQEKSMLNIEINFEDNEPKLFYTIALSTPEQMTQKILNYIKQEKTPIEDDNEFLNGYYSLAILNREDVEAILKRSLAYLLQRFKNMKKTTNANEYIRLYNQFKTIKETLYDRIGFRPQIKYTSKNEKRY
;
A
#
# COMPACT_ATOMS: atom_id res chain seq x y z
N MET A 1 -3.24 14.35 24.95
CA MET A 1 -2.81 13.93 23.60
C MET A 1 -4.03 13.95 22.71
N ASN A 2 -3.92 14.64 21.59
CA ASN A 2 -5.04 14.99 20.75
C ASN A 2 -5.12 13.90 19.65
N ILE A 3 -6.26 13.20 19.53
CA ILE A 3 -6.40 12.03 18.63
C ILE A 3 -7.31 12.41 17.47
N LYS A 4 -6.77 12.40 16.25
CA LYS A 4 -7.53 12.61 15.02
C LYS A 4 -7.90 11.25 14.44
N LYS A 5 -9.19 11.02 14.22
CA LYS A 5 -9.67 9.79 13.58
C LYS A 5 -9.60 9.98 12.06
N ILE A 6 -9.00 9.01 11.36
CA ILE A 6 -8.82 9.05 9.91
C ILE A 6 -9.27 7.73 9.27
N GLY A 7 -9.89 7.83 8.10
CA GLY A 7 -10.18 6.67 7.25
C GLY A 7 -9.03 6.38 6.30
N VAL A 8 -8.53 5.14 6.27
CA VAL A 8 -7.63 4.70 5.19
C VAL A 8 -8.49 4.42 3.97
N ARG A 9 -8.20 5.09 2.85
CA ARG A 9 -8.92 4.89 1.58
C ARG A 9 -8.35 3.71 0.83
N ASN A 10 -7.05 3.73 0.57
CA ASN A 10 -6.36 2.62 -0.10
C ASN A 10 -4.88 2.54 0.33
N ILE A 11 -4.29 1.37 0.15
CA ILE A 11 -2.86 1.12 0.32
C ILE A 11 -2.36 0.49 -0.97
N ILE A 12 -1.35 1.10 -1.59
CA ILE A 12 -0.83 0.71 -2.89
C ILE A 12 0.63 0.30 -2.71
N LEU A 13 0.99 -0.87 -3.21
CA LEU A 13 2.38 -1.24 -3.46
C LEU A 13 2.87 -0.40 -4.64
N SER A 14 3.77 0.56 -4.39
CA SER A 14 4.29 1.45 -5.41
C SER A 14 5.51 0.87 -6.12
N GLU A 15 6.35 0.14 -5.38
CA GLU A 15 7.55 -0.50 -5.91
C GLU A 15 7.94 -1.69 -5.02
N PHE A 16 8.53 -2.72 -5.65
CA PHE A 16 9.16 -3.82 -4.94
C PHE A 16 10.67 -3.87 -5.23
N ASN A 17 11.47 -3.58 -4.20
CA ASN A 17 12.92 -3.71 -4.26
C ASN A 17 13.31 -5.14 -3.86
N GLN A 18 13.46 -6.01 -4.86
CA GLN A 18 13.84 -7.40 -4.65
C GLN A 18 15.23 -7.56 -4.02
N GLU A 19 16.22 -6.76 -4.45
CA GLU A 19 17.61 -6.87 -3.97
C GLU A 19 17.69 -6.65 -2.46
N LYS A 20 17.01 -5.61 -1.98
CA LYS A 20 16.94 -5.27 -0.55
C LYS A 20 15.82 -6.01 0.17
N SER A 21 14.98 -6.76 -0.54
CA SER A 21 13.77 -7.39 -0.02
C SER A 21 12.88 -6.38 0.72
N MET A 22 12.59 -5.26 0.07
CA MET A 22 11.79 -4.15 0.61
C MET A 22 10.60 -3.84 -0.29
N LEU A 23 9.49 -3.43 0.32
CA LEU A 23 8.28 -2.95 -0.32
C LEU A 23 8.16 -1.46 -0.06
N ASN A 24 7.95 -0.67 -1.12
CA ASN A 24 7.54 0.71 -1.00
C ASN A 24 6.03 0.76 -1.13
N ILE A 25 5.35 1.31 -0.12
CA ILE A 25 3.90 1.45 -0.11
C ILE A 25 3.50 2.91 -0.02
N GLU A 26 2.40 3.23 -0.69
CA GLU A 26 1.70 4.50 -0.64
C GLU A 26 0.38 4.28 0.10
N ILE A 27 0.12 5.09 1.12
CA ILE A 27 -1.08 5.02 1.96
C ILE A 27 -1.88 6.29 1.70
N ASN A 28 -3.10 6.12 1.17
CA ASN A 28 -4.01 7.21 0.88
C ASN A 28 -5.17 7.20 1.88
N PHE A 29 -5.59 8.38 2.32
CA PHE A 29 -6.69 8.57 3.26
C PHE A 29 -7.93 9.17 2.58
N GLU A 30 -9.05 9.21 3.29
CA GLU A 30 -10.34 9.68 2.76
C GLU A 30 -10.49 11.20 2.73
N ASP A 31 -10.05 11.89 3.78
CA ASP A 31 -10.36 13.31 4.02
C ASP A 31 -9.32 14.28 3.43
N ASN A 32 -8.79 13.97 2.24
CA ASN A 32 -7.70 14.73 1.58
C ASN A 32 -6.44 14.92 2.45
N GLU A 33 -6.24 14.07 3.46
CA GLU A 33 -5.01 14.06 4.25
C GLU A 33 -3.79 13.74 3.36
N PRO A 34 -2.61 14.26 3.72
CA PRO A 34 -1.38 13.96 2.97
C PRO A 34 -1.14 12.46 2.92
N LYS A 35 -0.76 11.98 1.74
CA LYS A 35 -0.40 10.58 1.53
C LYS A 35 0.86 10.24 2.31
N LEU A 36 0.93 9.03 2.86
CA LEU A 36 2.16 8.54 3.47
C LEU A 36 2.89 7.58 2.53
N PHE A 37 4.21 7.67 2.53
CA PHE A 37 5.10 6.74 1.84
C PHE A 37 5.91 5.98 2.87
N TYR A 38 5.82 4.65 2.84
CA TYR A 38 6.52 3.81 3.79
C TYR A 38 7.29 2.71 3.09
N THR A 39 8.55 2.53 3.46
CA THR A 39 9.37 1.42 3.00
C THR A 39 9.44 0.37 4.09
N ILE A 40 9.01 -0.85 3.78
CA ILE A 40 8.95 -1.95 4.73
C ILE A 40 9.74 -3.16 4.23
N ALA A 41 10.61 -3.72 5.09
CA ALA A 41 11.29 -4.98 4.80
C ALA A 41 10.30 -6.15 4.77
N LEU A 42 10.52 -7.10 3.85
CA LEU A 42 9.74 -8.33 3.78
C LEU A 42 9.82 -9.11 5.09
N SER A 43 8.66 -9.47 5.62
CA SER A 43 8.51 -10.32 6.80
C SER A 43 7.23 -11.15 6.70
N THR A 44 6.67 -11.66 7.80
CA THR A 44 5.34 -12.31 7.73
C THR A 44 4.24 -11.28 7.39
N PRO A 45 3.13 -11.68 6.76
CA PRO A 45 2.00 -10.79 6.50
C PRO A 45 1.51 -10.04 7.74
N GLU A 46 1.47 -10.72 8.89
CA GLU A 46 1.04 -10.17 10.16
C GLU A 46 2.00 -9.08 10.64
N GLN A 47 3.30 -9.37 10.63
CA GLN A 47 4.34 -8.41 11.02
C GLN A 47 4.35 -7.18 10.10
N MET A 48 4.20 -7.39 8.79
CA MET A 48 4.13 -6.30 7.83
C MET A 48 2.90 -5.43 8.06
N THR A 49 1.74 -6.07 8.23
CA THR A 49 0.48 -5.36 8.53
C THR A 49 0.60 -4.52 9.79
N GLN A 50 1.12 -5.08 10.89
CA GLN A 50 1.27 -4.33 12.14
C GLN A 50 2.27 -3.18 12.02
N LYS A 51 3.38 -3.35 11.29
CA LYS A 51 4.32 -2.26 11.02
C LYS A 51 3.65 -1.13 10.24
N ILE A 52 2.84 -1.43 9.24
CA ILE A 52 2.10 -0.43 8.46
C ILE A 52 1.09 0.31 9.34
N LEU A 53 0.29 -0.42 10.12
CA LEU A 53 -0.71 0.17 11.01
C LEU A 53 -0.07 1.03 12.11
N ASN A 54 1.08 0.61 12.65
CA ASN A 54 1.82 1.37 13.64
C ASN A 54 2.46 2.62 13.04
N TYR A 55 3.00 2.53 11.82
CA TYR A 55 3.54 3.68 11.10
C TYR A 55 2.48 4.77 10.92
N ILE A 56 1.26 4.40 10.46
CA ILE A 56 0.13 5.34 10.34
C ILE A 56 -0.18 6.03 11.67
N LYS A 57 -0.13 5.33 12.80
CA LYS A 57 -0.44 5.90 14.12
C LYS A 57 0.64 6.80 14.70
N GLN A 58 1.90 6.49 14.38
CA GLN A 58 3.07 7.22 14.88
C GLN A 58 3.28 8.52 14.11
N GLU A 59 2.80 8.58 12.87
CA GLU A 59 2.88 9.79 12.08
C GLU A 59 2.08 10.91 12.75
N LYS A 60 2.76 12.03 12.96
CA LYS A 60 2.21 13.24 13.57
C LYS A 60 2.01 14.27 12.47
N THR A 61 0.77 14.52 12.09
CA THR A 61 0.45 15.58 11.14
C THR A 61 0.39 16.92 11.89
N PRO A 62 1.07 17.98 11.41
CA PRO A 62 0.91 19.32 11.97
C PRO A 62 -0.54 19.81 11.75
N ILE A 63 -1.02 20.68 12.64
CA ILE A 63 -2.30 21.35 12.47
C ILE A 63 -2.07 22.53 11.54
N GLU A 64 -2.81 22.60 10.43
CA GLU A 64 -3.00 23.85 9.69
C GLU A 64 -4.16 24.58 10.36
N ASP A 65 -3.91 25.24 11.50
CA ASP A 65 -4.90 26.10 12.16
C ASP A 65 -4.19 27.38 12.61
N ASP A 66 -4.74 28.54 12.22
CA ASP A 66 -4.15 29.88 12.37
C ASP A 66 -4.05 30.36 13.84
N ASN A 67 -4.30 29.48 14.82
CA ASN A 67 -4.23 29.80 16.24
C ASN A 67 -2.89 29.37 16.84
N GLU A 68 -1.96 30.31 16.84
CA GLU A 68 -0.54 30.27 17.23
C GLU A 68 -0.22 29.82 18.68
N PHE A 69 -1.19 29.29 19.45
CA PHE A 69 -1.01 28.98 20.88
C PHE A 69 -1.11 27.49 21.27
N LEU A 70 -1.43 26.60 20.33
CA LEU A 70 -1.40 25.15 20.57
C LEU A 70 -0.56 24.47 19.49
N ASN A 71 0.76 24.35 19.73
CA ASN A 71 1.64 23.44 18.99
C ASN A 71 1.29 21.97 19.30
N GLY A 72 0.09 21.56 18.90
CA GLY A 72 -0.51 20.28 19.21
C GLY A 72 -0.29 19.29 18.08
N TYR A 73 0.68 18.40 18.21
CA TYR A 73 0.69 17.20 17.37
C TYR A 73 -0.52 16.33 17.70
N TYR A 74 -1.24 15.86 16.68
CA TYR A 74 -2.27 14.83 16.86
C TYR A 74 -1.69 13.45 16.52
N SER A 75 -2.10 12.42 17.25
CA SER A 75 -1.91 11.04 16.82
C SER A 75 -3.09 10.60 15.98
N LEU A 76 -2.81 9.78 14.96
CA LEU A 76 -3.83 9.28 14.05
C LEU A 76 -4.43 7.97 14.57
N ALA A 77 -5.76 7.89 14.58
CA ALA A 77 -6.51 6.67 14.85
C ALA A 77 -7.26 6.22 13.59
N ILE A 78 -7.00 5.00 13.13
CA ILE A 78 -7.62 4.45 11.93
C ILE A 78 -9.06 4.01 12.23
N LEU A 79 -10.04 4.62 11.58
CA LEU A 79 -11.47 4.31 11.75
C LEU A 79 -11.81 2.89 11.30
N ASN A 80 -11.33 2.50 10.13
CA ASN A 80 -11.58 1.22 9.46
C ASN A 80 -10.45 0.20 9.73
N ARG A 81 -9.91 0.19 10.95
CA ARG A 81 -8.70 -0.58 11.27
C ARG A 81 -8.86 -2.08 11.00
N GLU A 82 -9.97 -2.66 11.44
CA GLU A 82 -10.22 -4.11 11.33
C GLU A 82 -10.28 -4.55 9.86
N ASP A 83 -10.98 -3.76 9.03
CA ASP A 83 -11.07 -3.99 7.58
C ASP A 83 -9.70 -3.90 6.90
N VAL A 84 -8.94 -2.84 7.21
CA VAL A 84 -7.58 -2.67 6.70
C VAL A 84 -6.72 -3.86 7.11
N GLU A 85 -6.77 -4.26 8.37
CA GLU A 85 -5.97 -5.37 8.88
C GLU A 85 -6.30 -6.70 8.19
N ALA A 86 -7.57 -7.03 8.01
CA ALA A 86 -7.99 -8.28 7.38
C ALA A 86 -7.61 -8.35 5.90
N ILE A 87 -7.93 -7.31 5.12
CA ILE A 87 -7.67 -7.27 3.67
C ILE A 87 -6.17 -7.16 3.39
N LEU A 88 -5.46 -6.30 4.11
CA LEU A 88 -4.03 -6.09 3.92
C LEU A 88 -3.21 -7.35 4.20
N LYS A 89 -3.53 -8.08 5.29
CA LYS A 89 -2.89 -9.38 5.59
C LYS A 89 -3.04 -10.35 4.43
N ARG A 90 -4.26 -10.46 3.88
CA ARG A 90 -4.56 -11.37 2.77
C ARG A 90 -3.80 -10.97 1.50
N SER A 91 -3.81 -9.70 1.12
CA SER A 91 -3.09 -9.19 -0.05
C SER A 91 -1.57 -9.40 0.07
N LEU A 92 -1.01 -9.12 1.25
CA LEU A 92 0.42 -9.35 1.53
C LEU A 92 0.79 -10.84 1.48
N ALA A 93 -0.09 -11.73 1.96
CA ALA A 93 0.12 -13.18 1.86
C ALA A 93 0.20 -13.63 0.40
N TYR A 94 -0.70 -13.15 -0.47
CA TYR A 94 -0.66 -13.43 -1.91
C TYR A 94 0.61 -12.89 -2.58
N LEU A 95 1.02 -11.67 -2.24
CA LEU A 95 2.24 -11.07 -2.76
C LEU A 95 3.48 -11.90 -2.39
N LEU A 96 3.60 -12.29 -1.11
CA LEU A 96 4.69 -13.15 -0.65
C LEU A 96 4.69 -14.52 -1.32
N GLN A 97 3.52 -15.11 -1.55
CA GLN A 97 3.42 -16.39 -2.24
C GLN A 97 3.92 -16.27 -3.69
N ARG A 98 3.48 -15.24 -4.42
CA ARG A 98 3.97 -14.96 -5.78
C ARG A 98 5.50 -14.76 -5.80
N PHE A 99 6.05 -14.07 -4.80
CA PHE A 99 7.50 -13.86 -4.70
C PHE A 99 8.26 -15.15 -4.40
N LYS A 100 7.73 -15.98 -3.49
CA LYS A 100 8.28 -17.30 -3.20
C LYS A 100 8.24 -18.21 -4.42
N ASN A 101 7.16 -18.16 -5.21
CA ASN A 101 7.04 -18.94 -6.44
C ASN A 101 8.09 -18.51 -7.46
N MET A 102 8.25 -17.21 -7.69
CA MET A 102 9.31 -16.67 -8.54
C MET A 102 10.71 -17.15 -8.11
N LYS A 103 11.02 -17.10 -6.81
CA LYS A 103 12.32 -17.59 -6.29
C LYS A 103 12.54 -19.10 -6.45
N LYS A 104 11.47 -19.90 -6.51
CA LYS A 104 11.54 -21.35 -6.68
C LYS A 104 11.54 -21.79 -8.14
N THR A 105 11.25 -20.88 -9.07
CA THR A 105 11.21 -21.18 -10.50
C THR A 105 12.61 -21.55 -11.00
N THR A 106 12.77 -22.79 -11.48
CA THR A 106 14.02 -23.30 -12.06
C THR A 106 14.14 -23.02 -13.55
N ASN A 107 13.03 -22.74 -14.24
CA ASN A 107 13.02 -22.38 -15.65
C ASN A 107 13.40 -20.90 -15.82
N ALA A 108 14.52 -20.63 -16.51
CA ALA A 108 15.04 -19.28 -16.70
C ALA A 108 14.06 -18.33 -17.41
N ASN A 109 13.36 -18.80 -18.44
CA ASN A 109 12.39 -17.97 -19.18
C ASN A 109 11.21 -17.58 -18.28
N GLU A 110 10.71 -18.53 -17.50
CA GLU A 110 9.62 -18.29 -16.57
C GLU A 110 10.05 -17.39 -15.40
N TYR A 111 11.28 -17.55 -14.91
CA TYR A 111 11.85 -16.66 -13.90
C TYR A 111 11.91 -15.22 -14.40
N ILE A 112 12.45 -14.98 -15.61
CA ILE A 112 12.54 -13.63 -16.21
C ILE A 112 11.15 -13.02 -16.38
N ARG A 113 10.16 -13.82 -16.82
CA ARG A 113 8.77 -13.37 -16.95
C ARG A 113 8.20 -12.91 -15.62
N LEU A 114 8.32 -13.73 -14.58
CA LEU A 114 7.83 -13.41 -13.23
C LEU A 114 8.60 -12.24 -12.61
N TYR A 115 9.91 -12.17 -12.80
CA TYR A 115 10.76 -11.07 -12.35
C TYR A 115 10.32 -9.74 -12.95
N ASN A 116 10.09 -9.69 -14.27
CA ASN A 116 9.64 -8.48 -14.94
C ASN A 116 8.26 -8.04 -14.42
N GLN A 117 7.34 -8.98 -14.17
CA GLN A 117 6.04 -8.68 -13.55
C GLN A 117 6.17 -8.11 -12.14
N PHE A 118 7.12 -8.62 -11.34
CA PHE A 118 7.39 -8.15 -9.99
C PHE A 118 8.08 -6.79 -9.95
N LYS A 119 9.00 -6.54 -10.87
CA LYS A 119 9.77 -5.29 -10.95
C LYS A 119 8.87 -4.10 -11.25
N THR A 120 7.84 -4.27 -12.08
CA THR A 120 6.91 -3.20 -12.48
C THR A 120 5.59 -3.27 -11.70
N ILE A 121 5.55 -3.99 -10.59
CA ILE A 121 4.29 -4.21 -9.87
C ILE A 121 3.83 -2.91 -9.22
N LYS A 122 2.64 -2.45 -9.62
CA LYS A 122 1.88 -1.44 -8.90
C LYS A 122 0.51 -2.03 -8.60
N GLU A 123 0.31 -2.43 -7.35
CA GLU A 123 -0.84 -3.25 -6.95
C GLU A 123 -1.51 -2.65 -5.73
N THR A 124 -2.85 -2.57 -5.75
CA THR A 124 -3.62 -2.12 -4.59
C THR A 124 -3.71 -3.25 -3.57
N LEU A 125 -3.06 -3.07 -2.43
CA LEU A 125 -3.05 -4.02 -1.32
C LEU A 125 -4.29 -3.89 -0.43
N TYR A 126 -4.88 -2.70 -0.36
CA TYR A 126 -6.13 -2.41 0.34
C TYR A 126 -6.91 -1.36 -0.45
N ASP A 127 -8.22 -1.55 -0.59
CA ASP A 127 -9.15 -0.55 -1.11
C ASP A 127 -10.45 -0.63 -0.34
N ARG A 128 -10.87 0.47 0.28
CA ARG A 128 -12.13 0.53 1.03
C ARG A 128 -13.34 0.51 0.08
N ILE A 129 -13.20 1.06 -1.12
CA ILE A 129 -14.23 1.01 -2.16
C ILE A 129 -13.97 -0.25 -2.97
N GLY A 130 -14.41 -1.40 -2.45
CA GLY A 130 -14.07 -2.73 -2.94
C GLY A 130 -13.78 -2.83 -4.44
N PHE A 131 -12.56 -3.29 -4.75
CA PHE A 131 -12.13 -3.98 -5.97
C PHE A 131 -13.12 -3.89 -7.16
N ARG A 132 -13.03 -2.83 -7.97
CA ARG A 132 -13.43 -2.90 -9.39
C ARG A 132 -12.15 -2.85 -10.22
N PRO A 133 -11.69 -3.98 -10.81
CA PRO A 133 -10.62 -3.91 -11.79
C PRO A 133 -11.15 -3.14 -12.99
N GLN A 134 -10.77 -1.87 -13.12
CA GLN A 134 -10.92 -1.16 -14.38
C GLN A 134 -9.88 -1.74 -15.32
N ILE A 135 -10.26 -2.78 -16.07
CA ILE A 135 -9.58 -3.12 -17.32
C ILE A 135 -9.79 -1.90 -18.21
N LYS A 136 -8.79 -0.99 -18.24
CA LYS A 136 -8.70 -0.01 -19.32
C LYS A 136 -8.39 -0.78 -20.59
N TYR A 137 -9.43 -1.17 -21.33
CA TYR A 137 -9.28 -1.45 -22.74
C TYR A 137 -8.89 -0.12 -23.40
N THR A 138 -7.61 0.09 -23.66
CA THR A 138 -7.20 1.02 -24.69
C THR A 138 -7.66 0.43 -26.01
N SER A 139 -8.88 0.77 -26.45
CA SER A 139 -9.26 0.63 -27.84
C SER A 139 -8.42 1.63 -28.64
N LYS A 140 -7.21 1.20 -29.04
CA LYS A 140 -6.62 1.68 -30.27
C LYS A 140 -7.44 1.07 -31.40
N ASN A 141 -8.39 1.84 -31.91
CA ASN A 141 -8.79 1.75 -33.31
C ASN A 141 -9.13 3.16 -33.79
N GLU A 142 -8.08 3.94 -34.00
CA GLU A 142 -8.05 4.79 -35.19
C GLU A 142 -8.25 3.90 -36.42
N LYS A 143 -9.31 4.14 -37.19
CA LYS A 143 -9.22 4.54 -38.62
C LYS A 143 -10.54 4.32 -39.36
N ARG A 144 -10.95 5.39 -40.05
CA ARG A 144 -11.59 5.45 -41.39
C ARG A 144 -13.02 4.86 -41.44
N TYR A 145 -14.02 5.57 -41.92
CA TYR A 145 -14.11 6.41 -43.11
C TYR A 145 -14.98 7.65 -42.88
#